data_AF-A0A8J7H5V7-F1
#
_entry.id   AF-A0A8J7H5V7-F1
#
_cell.length_a   1.000
_cell.length_b   1.000
_cell.length_c   1.000
_cell.angle_alpha   90.00
_cell.angle_beta   90.00
_cell.angle_gamma   90.00
#
_symmetry.space_group_name_H-M   'P 1'
#
loop_
_entity.id
_entity.type
_entity.pdbx_description
1 polymer ?
#
loop_
_entity_poly.entity_id
_entity_poly.type
_entity_poly.pdbx_seq_one_letter_code
_entity_poly.pdbx_strand_id
1 'polypeptide(L)' 'MITDDIALAEQLERKHLWRRAAHVWLTVLDQTQGVRARAEAVHCRKKCQISANGLRSQYSGIRVITAAGGVLND' A
#
# COMPACT_ATOMS: atom_id res chain seq x y z
N MET A 1 -0.85 -13.59 -17.23
CA MET A 1 0.51 -13.27 -17.72
C MET A 1 0.98 -12.00 -17.03
N ILE A 2 2.29 -11.73 -16.90
CA ILE A 2 2.81 -10.51 -16.25
C ILE A 2 2.13 -9.23 -16.77
N THR A 3 1.84 -9.17 -18.07
CA THR A 3 1.16 -8.06 -18.73
C THR A 3 -0.28 -7.85 -18.23
N ASP A 4 -1.01 -8.93 -17.92
CA ASP A 4 -2.36 -8.85 -17.36
C ASP A 4 -2.32 -8.31 -15.93
N ASP A 5 -1.31 -8.71 -15.14
CA ASP A 5 -1.12 -8.26 -13.77
C ASP A 5 -0.76 -6.77 -13.72
N ILE A 6 0.06 -6.28 -14.67
CA ILE A 6 0.35 -4.85 -14.82
C ILE A 6 -0.93 -4.07 -15.15
N ALA A 7 -1.71 -4.52 -16.13
CA ALA A 7 -2.96 -3.87 -16.51
C ALA A 7 -3.98 -3.86 -15.35
N LEU A 8 -4.04 -4.94 -14.56
CA LEU A 8 -4.86 -5.03 -13.36
C LEU A 8 -4.39 -4.04 -12.29
N ALA A 9 -3.09 -3.94 -12.04
CA ALA A 9 -2.52 -2.99 -11.08
C ALA A 9 -2.88 -1.55 -11.45
N GLU A 10 -2.71 -1.16 -12.71
CA GLU A 10 -3.08 0.17 -13.21
C GLU A 10 -4.58 0.44 -13.10
N GLN A 11 -5.42 -0.56 -13.41
CA GLN A 11 -6.87 -0.43 -13.23
C GLN A 11 -7.24 -0.21 -11.76
N LEU A 12 -6.57 -0.89 -10.83
CA LEU A 12 -6.77 -0.71 -9.39
C LEU A 12 -6.28 0.67 -8.91
N GLU A 13 -5.18 1.18 -9.45
CA GLU A 13 -4.72 2.56 -9.20
C GLU A 13 -5.76 3.59 -9.64
N ARG A 14 -6.31 3.46 -10.86
CA ARG A 14 -7.38 4.33 -11.38
C ARG A 14 -8.63 4.29 -10.52
N LYS A 15 -8.93 3.15 -9.90
CA LYS A 15 -10.06 2.96 -8.97
C LYS A 15 -9.73 3.36 -7.53
N HIS A 16 -8.54 3.92 -7.27
CA HIS A 16 -8.06 4.26 -5.92
C HIS A 16 -8.01 3.09 -4.94
N LEU A 17 -7.96 1.85 -5.45
CA LEU A 17 -7.85 0.63 -4.65
C LEU A 17 -6.38 0.35 -4.32
N TRP A 18 -5.73 1.32 -3.69
CA TRP A 18 -4.28 1.40 -3.52
C TRP A 18 -3.64 0.20 -2.82
N ARG A 19 -4.31 -0.37 -1.80
CA ARG A 19 -3.79 -1.56 -1.11
C ARG A 19 -3.78 -2.78 -2.03
N ARG A 20 -4.84 -2.97 -2.83
CA ARG A 20 -4.92 -4.06 -3.80
C ARG A 20 -3.91 -3.85 -4.92
N ALA A 21 -3.80 -2.62 -5.45
CA ALA A 21 -2.80 -2.27 -6.45
C ALA A 21 -1.37 -2.57 -5.96
N ALA A 22 -1.03 -2.21 -4.71
CA ALA A 22 0.28 -2.50 -4.12
C ALA A 22 0.60 -4.00 -4.01
N HIS A 23 -0.41 -4.83 -3.75
CA HIS A 23 -0.26 -6.29 -3.74
C HIS A 23 0.00 -6.83 -5.15
N VAL A 24 -0.76 -6.37 -6.15
CA VAL A 24 -0.54 -6.81 -7.54
C VAL A 24 0.84 -6.38 -8.04
N TRP A 25 1.31 -5.17 -7.69
CA TRP A 25 2.68 -4.74 -8.00
C TRP A 25 3.77 -5.59 -7.34
N LEU A 26 3.50 -6.18 -6.17
CA LEU A 26 4.43 -7.14 -5.55
C LEU A 26 4.49 -8.44 -6.36
N THR A 27 3.34 -8.93 -6.82
CA THR A 27 3.25 -10.12 -7.69
C THR A 27 3.95 -9.88 -9.03
N VAL A 28 3.79 -8.69 -9.63
CA VAL A 28 4.54 -8.28 -10.83
C VAL A 28 6.04 -8.29 -10.56
N LEU A 29 6.49 -7.71 -9.45
CA LEU A 29 7.91 -7.68 -9.06
C LEU A 29 8.52 -9.09 -8.98
N ASP A 30 7.82 -10.05 -8.37
CA ASP A 30 8.28 -11.42 -8.20
C ASP A 30 8.46 -12.15 -9.54
N GLN A 31 7.58 -11.86 -10.51
CA GLN A 31 7.64 -12.45 -11.85
C GLN A 31 8.64 -11.72 -12.78
N THR A 32 9.05 -10.50 -12.47
CA THR A 32 9.91 -9.67 -13.34
C THR A 32 11.40 -9.92 -13.08
N GLN A 33 12.16 -10.29 -14.11
CA GLN A 33 13.61 -10.56 -14.00
C GLN A 33 14.50 -9.36 -14.38
N GLY A 34 13.97 -8.39 -15.15
CA GLY A 34 14.75 -7.23 -15.61
C GLY A 34 14.96 -6.17 -14.53
N VAL A 35 16.20 -5.74 -14.30
CA VAL A 35 16.55 -4.73 -13.27
C VAL A 35 15.74 -3.43 -13.42
N ARG A 36 15.60 -2.93 -14.65
CA ARG A 36 14.83 -1.71 -14.95
C ARG A 36 13.34 -1.88 -14.66
N ALA A 37 12.74 -2.97 -15.12
CA ALA A 37 11.33 -3.26 -14.93
C ALA A 37 10.99 -3.54 -13.45
N ARG A 38 11.92 -4.17 -12.71
CA ARG A 38 11.80 -4.31 -11.25
C ARG A 38 11.83 -2.96 -10.54
N ALA A 39 12.75 -2.06 -10.92
CA ALA A 39 12.82 -0.72 -10.31
C ALA A 39 11.52 0.07 -10.52
N GLU A 40 10.90 -0.06 -11.70
CA GLU A 40 9.60 0.54 -12.00
C GLU A 40 8.47 -0.05 -11.14
N ALA A 41 8.38 -1.38 -11.04
CA ALA A 41 7.40 -2.05 -10.18
C ALA A 41 7.57 -1.66 -8.69
N VAL A 42 8.81 -1.53 -8.20
CA VAL A 42 9.10 -1.01 -6.84
C VAL A 42 8.57 0.41 -6.68
N HIS A 43 8.82 1.28 -7.65
CA HIS A 43 8.36 2.67 -7.61
C HIS A 43 6.83 2.76 -7.54
N CYS A 44 6.14 2.02 -8.41
CA CYS A 44 4.66 1.99 -8.44
C CYS A 44 4.07 1.40 -7.15
N ARG A 45 4.68 0.34 -6.61
CA ARG A 45 4.29 -0.22 -5.31
C ARG A 45 4.42 0.81 -4.19
N LYS A 46 5.55 1.54 -4.13
CA LYS A 46 5.80 2.56 -3.11
C LYS A 46 4.78 3.70 -3.20
N LYS A 47 4.47 4.17 -4.41
CA LYS A 47 3.42 5.17 -4.66
C LYS A 47 2.07 4.68 -4.11
N CYS A 48 1.67 3.46 -4.45
CA CYS A 48 0.42 2.87 -3.94
C CYS A 48 0.39 2.78 -2.40
N GLN A 49 1.50 2.40 -1.76
CA GLN A 49 1.57 2.34 -0.29
C GLN A 49 1.42 3.72 0.34
N ILE A 50 2.07 4.75 -0.22
CA ILE A 50 1.94 6.13 0.24
C ILE A 50 0.48 6.59 0.09
N SER A 51 -0.16 6.37 -1.06
CA SER A 51 -1.56 6.75 -1.27
C SER A 51 -2.52 5.98 -0.35
N ALA A 52 -2.26 4.70 -0.09
CA ALA A 52 -3.04 3.90 0.86
C ALA A 52 -2.94 4.41 2.31
N ASN A 53 -1.78 4.95 2.70
CA ASN A 53 -1.53 5.49 4.03
C ASN A 53 -1.96 6.96 4.16
N GLY A 54 -1.85 7.77 3.11
CA GLY A 54 -2.30 9.17 3.08
C GLY A 54 -3.80 9.30 3.33
N LEU A 55 -4.61 8.36 2.85
CA LEU A 55 -6.05 8.27 3.14
C LEU A 55 -6.36 7.99 4.63
N ARG A 56 -5.45 7.37 5.39
CA ARG A 56 -5.62 7.18 6.84
C ARG A 56 -5.41 8.46 7.63
N SER A 57 -4.63 9.43 7.11
CA SER A 57 -4.36 10.69 7.81
C SER A 57 -5.60 11.59 7.90
N GLN A 58 -6.48 11.56 6.89
CA GLN A 58 -7.71 12.39 6.88
C GLN A 58 -8.84 11.83 7.75
N TYR A 59 -8.76 10.56 8.17
CA TYR A 59 -9.68 9.94 9.13
C TYR A 59 -9.02 9.75 10.50
N SER A 60 -8.24 10.74 10.96
CA SER A 60 -7.81 10.81 12.35
C SER A 60 -8.93 11.34 13.25
N GLY A 61 -10.09 10.67 13.22
CA GLY A 61 -11.05 10.59 14.32
C GLY A 61 -10.65 9.50 15.32
N ILE A 62 -9.40 9.03 15.28
CA ILE A 62 -8.86 8.09 16.26
C ILE A 62 -8.62 8.89 17.54
N ARG A 63 -9.59 8.79 18.46
CA ARG A 63 -9.33 8.99 19.88
C ARG A 63 -8.12 8.12 20.23
N VAL A 64 -7.01 8.76 20.56
CA VAL A 64 -5.89 8.12 21.23
C VAL A 64 -6.45 7.67 22.58
N ILE A 65 -6.92 6.43 22.66
CA ILE A 65 -7.12 5.78 23.95
C ILE A 65 -5.71 5.37 24.36
N THR A 66 -5.01 6.30 24.99
CA THR A 66 -3.86 5.96 25.83
C THR A 66 -4.43 5.01 26.87
N ALA A 67 -4.22 3.70 26.69
CA ALA A 67 -4.35 2.74 27.77
C ALA A 67 -3.17 3.00 28.73
N ALA A 68 -3.19 4.15 29.39
CA ALA A 68 -2.55 4.31 30.68
C ALA A 68 -3.37 3.42 31.61
N GLY A 69 -2.90 2.18 31.76
CA GLY A 69 -3.36 1.29 32.82
C GLY A 69 -3.35 2.10 34.11
N GLY A 70 -4.53 2.16 34.74
CA GLY A 70 -4.81 3.06 35.84
C GLY A 70 -3.82 2.93 36.99
N VAL A 71 -3.50 4.09 37.54
CA VAL A 71 -2.96 4.31 38.89
C VAL A 71 -3.92 3.73 39.92
N LEU A 72 -3.41 3.08 40.98
CA LEU A 72 -3.92 3.19 42.36
C LEU A 72 -2.78 2.91 43.36
N ASN A 73 -2.56 3.88 44.24
CA ASN A 73 -1.74 3.79 45.46
C ASN A 73 -2.45 2.92 46.51
N ASP A 74 -1.72 2.08 47.25
CA ASP A 74 -1.34 2.26 48.67
C ASP A 74 -0.16 1.32 49.00
#